data_AF-A0A9D2IVN8-F1
#
_entry.id   AF-A0A9D2IVN8-F1
#
_cell.length_a   1.000
_cell.length_b   1.000
_cell.length_c   1.000
_cell.angle_alpha   90.00
_cell.angle_beta   90.00
_cell.angle_gamma   90.00
#
_symmetry.space_group_name_H-M   'P 1'
#
loop_
_entity.id
_entity.type
_entity.pdbx_description
1 polymer ?
#
loop_
_entity_poly.entity_id
_entity_poly.type
_entity_poly.pdbx_seq_one_letter_code
_entity_poly.pdbx_strand_id
1 'polypeptide(L)'
;MRIVDWRTTKIDIQMSGDLVRTKDEWLERGGEYQGSLGAANKAGYFSIRQCENMRQPVGLEELNAARDFAMIKMNGGHYLLRDGRRKCPCIPVFYRNRRPLA
;
A
#
# COMPACT_ATOMS: atom_id res chain seq x y z
N MET A 1 11.05 -10.76 -12.96
CA MET A 1 9.82 -10.50 -12.19
C MET A 1 8.94 -11.73 -12.28
N ARG A 2 8.53 -12.35 -11.17
CA ARG A 2 7.64 -13.53 -11.22
C ARG A 2 6.21 -13.07 -11.50
N ILE A 3 5.48 -13.85 -12.30
CA ILE A 3 4.08 -13.55 -12.69
C ILE A 3 3.18 -13.34 -11.45
N VAL A 4 3.47 -14.07 -10.37
CA VAL A 4 2.73 -13.98 -9.10
C VAL A 4 2.91 -12.62 -8.42
N ASP A 5 4.15 -12.10 -8.35
CA ASP A 5 4.47 -10.81 -7.72
C ASP A 5 3.80 -9.63 -8.46
N TRP A 6 3.63 -9.77 -9.77
CA TRP A 6 2.94 -8.79 -10.61
C TRP A 6 1.42 -8.78 -10.35
N ARG A 7 0.79 -9.95 -10.22
CA ARG A 7 -0.65 -10.07 -9.96
C ARG A 7 -1.02 -9.53 -8.57
N THR A 8 -0.24 -9.84 -7.54
CA THR A 8 -0.50 -9.36 -6.17
C THR A 8 -0.42 -7.84 -6.08
N THR A 9 0.63 -7.26 -6.67
CA THR A 9 0.83 -5.81 -6.71
C THR A 9 -0.31 -5.08 -7.43
N LYS A 10 -0.79 -5.63 -8.56
CA LYS A 10 -1.92 -5.06 -9.29
C LYS A 10 -3.19 -5.02 -8.44
N ILE A 11 -3.48 -6.08 -7.68
CA ILE A 11 -4.64 -6.13 -6.79
C ILE A 11 -4.49 -5.11 -5.65
N ASP A 12 -3.31 -5.02 -5.04
CA ASP A 12 -3.03 -4.04 -3.98
C ASP A 12 -3.26 -2.60 -4.46
N ILE A 13 -2.88 -2.28 -5.71
CA ILE A 13 -3.17 -0.99 -6.35
C ILE A 13 -4.67 -0.82 -6.60
N GLN A 14 -5.34 -1.82 -7.17
CA GLN A 14 -6.78 -1.75 -7.48
C GLN A 14 -7.63 -1.54 -6.24
N MET A 15 -7.34 -2.25 -5.14
CA MET A 15 -8.07 -2.10 -3.88
C MET A 15 -7.83 -0.75 -3.22
N SER A 16 -6.69 -0.11 -3.50
CA SER A 16 -6.35 1.20 -2.97
C SER A 16 -7.05 2.36 -3.71
N GLY A 17 -7.64 2.10 -4.89
CA GLY A 17 -8.43 3.08 -5.64
C GLY A 17 -7.74 4.44 -5.82
N ASP A 18 -8.44 5.51 -5.45
CA ASP A 18 -7.97 6.90 -5.59
C ASP A 18 -6.92 7.32 -4.55
N LEU A 19 -6.58 6.45 -3.61
CA LEU A 19 -5.51 6.65 -2.62
C LEU A 19 -4.14 6.22 -3.15
N VAL A 20 -4.08 5.63 -4.35
CA VAL A 20 -2.81 5.34 -5.03
C VAL A 20 -2.17 6.65 -5.48
N ARG A 21 -1.07 7.01 -4.84
CA ARG A 21 -0.37 8.29 -5.06
C ARG A 21 1.14 8.10 -5.02
N THR A 22 1.88 9.11 -5.41
CA THR A 22 3.33 9.17 -5.21
C THR A 22 3.64 9.43 -3.73
N LYS A 23 4.88 9.17 -3.33
CA LYS A 23 5.35 9.48 -1.98
C LYS A 23 5.17 10.96 -1.66
N ASP A 24 5.51 11.83 -2.60
CA ASP A 24 5.47 13.28 -2.44
C ASP A 24 4.02 13.76 -2.19
N GLU A 25 3.07 13.32 -3.01
CA GLU A 25 1.63 13.62 -2.85
C GLU A 25 1.04 13.11 -1.52
N TRP A 26 1.56 12.00 -0.98
CA TRP A 26 1.15 11.50 0.33
C TRP A 26 1.69 12.34 1.49
N LEU A 27 2.95 12.77 1.39
CA LEU A 27 3.58 13.64 2.39
C LEU A 27 2.92 15.02 2.43
N GLU A 28 2.54 15.57 1.27
CA GLU A 28 1.79 16.83 1.17
C GLU A 28 0.42 16.76 1.87
N ARG A 29 -0.20 15.58 1.92
CA ARG A 29 -1.44 15.34 2.70
C ARG A 29 -1.21 15.12 4.20
N GLY A 30 0.04 15.17 4.67
CA GLY A 30 0.39 14.88 6.07
C GLY A 30 0.36 13.39 6.42
N GLY A 31 0.59 12.51 5.43
CA GLY A 31 0.72 11.07 5.62
C GLY A 31 2.08 10.65 6.19
N GLU A 32 2.13 9.44 6.74
CA GLU A 32 3.33 8.86 7.37
C GLU A 32 3.90 7.71 6.53
N TYR A 33 5.19 7.82 6.20
CA TYR A 33 5.83 6.89 5.28
C TYR A 33 6.39 5.66 6.00
N GLN A 34 5.78 4.49 5.77
CA GLN A 34 6.16 3.21 6.38
C GLN A 34 7.19 2.41 5.54
N GLY A 35 7.91 3.08 4.64
CA GLY A 35 8.93 2.44 3.81
C GLY A 35 8.35 1.68 2.62
N SER A 36 8.97 0.56 2.25
CA SER A 36 8.39 -0.34 1.23
C SER A 36 7.29 -1.22 1.83
N LEU A 37 6.37 -1.75 1.03
CA LEU A 37 5.35 -2.69 1.52
C LEU A 37 5.95 -3.85 2.33
N GLY A 38 7.11 -4.38 1.91
CA GLY A 38 7.80 -5.43 2.66
C GLY A 38 8.32 -4.96 4.03
N ALA A 39 8.74 -3.69 4.15
CA ALA A 39 9.17 -3.09 5.42
C ALA A 39 7.97 -2.79 6.32
N ALA A 40 6.93 -2.15 5.77
CA ALA A 40 5.65 -1.89 6.45
C ALA A 40 5.08 -3.17 7.06
N ASN A 41 5.05 -4.26 6.29
CA ASN A 41 4.57 -5.56 6.75
C ASN A 41 5.34 -6.12 7.95
N LYS A 42 6.65 -5.86 8.04
CA LYS A 42 7.48 -6.26 9.19
C LYS A 42 7.21 -5.40 10.43
N ALA A 43 6.83 -4.14 10.22
CA ALA A 43 6.44 -3.21 11.27
C ALA A 43 4.96 -3.36 11.71
N GLY A 44 4.20 -4.27 11.08
CA GLY A 44 2.80 -4.52 11.42
C GLY A 44 1.80 -3.67 10.62
N TYR A 45 2.23 -3.04 9.54
CA TYR A 45 1.39 -2.28 8.63
C TYR A 45 1.14 -3.06 7.34
N PHE A 46 -0.13 -3.22 6.97
CA PHE A 46 -0.57 -4.12 5.92
C PHE A 46 -1.41 -3.39 4.87
N SER A 47 -1.35 -3.81 3.60
CA SER A 47 -2.29 -3.31 2.58
C SER A 47 -3.72 -3.79 2.86
N ILE A 48 -4.71 -3.16 2.22
CA ILE A 48 -6.14 -3.54 2.33
C ILE A 48 -6.34 -5.05 2.07
N ARG A 49 -5.74 -5.56 0.99
CA ARG A 49 -5.77 -6.98 0.65
C ARG A 49 -5.20 -7.86 1.76
N GLN A 50 -4.09 -7.43 2.37
CA GLN A 50 -3.47 -8.18 3.45
C GLN A 50 -4.32 -8.15 4.72
N CYS A 51 -4.95 -7.02 5.04
CA CYS A 51 -5.94 -6.89 6.09
C CYS A 51 -7.13 -7.85 5.89
N GLU A 52 -7.65 -7.96 4.67
CA GLU A 52 -8.69 -8.94 4.32
C GLU A 52 -8.22 -10.38 4.51
N ASN A 53 -7.02 -10.72 4.05
CA ASN A 53 -6.43 -12.05 4.23
C ASN A 53 -6.21 -12.40 5.72
N MET A 54 -6.02 -11.38 6.57
CA MET A 54 -5.91 -11.51 8.03
C MET A 54 -7.27 -11.53 8.75
N ARG A 55 -8.40 -11.51 8.00
CA ARG A 55 -9.77 -11.39 8.53
C ARG A 55 -9.98 -10.14 9.40
N GLN A 56 -9.23 -9.08 9.12
CA GLN A 56 -9.34 -7.77 9.78
C GLN A 56 -9.56 -6.69 8.71
N PRO A 57 -10.70 -6.74 7.98
CA PRO A 57 -10.95 -5.87 6.83
C PRO A 57 -10.91 -4.39 7.21
N VAL A 58 -10.58 -3.56 6.23
CA VAL A 58 -10.55 -2.10 6.40
C VAL A 58 -11.92 -1.55 6.03
N GLY A 59 -12.55 -0.83 6.96
CA GLY A 59 -13.81 -0.15 6.70
C GLY A 59 -13.63 1.10 5.82
N LEU A 60 -14.70 1.59 5.20
CA LEU A 60 -14.64 2.79 4.35
C LEU A 60 -14.18 4.04 5.14
N GLU A 61 -14.64 4.21 6.38
CA GLU A 61 -14.22 5.31 7.25
C GLU A 61 -12.73 5.24 7.57
N GLU A 62 -12.22 4.06 7.90
CA GLU A 62 -10.80 3.82 8.16
C GLU A 62 -9.95 4.07 6.90
N LEU A 63 -10.43 3.62 5.74
CA LEU A 63 -9.77 3.85 4.46
C LEU A 63 -9.67 5.35 4.14
N ASN A 64 -10.74 6.11 4.37
CA ASN A 64 -10.76 7.55 4.16
C ASN A 64 -9.88 8.32 5.17
N ALA A 65 -9.76 7.79 6.39
CA ALA A 65 -8.90 8.33 7.44
C ALA A 65 -7.43 7.87 7.33
N ALA A 66 -7.07 7.06 6.33
CA ALA A 66 -5.73 6.52 6.19
C ALA A 66 -4.67 7.62 6.08
N ARG A 67 -3.67 7.56 6.96
CA ARG A 67 -2.49 8.46 6.97
C ARG A 67 -1.21 7.71 6.67
N ASP A 68 -1.09 6.48 7.17
CA ASP A 68 0.05 5.62 6.91
C ASP A 68 0.02 5.10 5.47
N PHE A 69 1.18 5.14 4.82
CA PHE A 69 1.31 4.65 3.46
C PHE A 69 2.65 3.96 3.24
N ALA A 70 2.68 3.01 2.29
CA ALA A 70 3.87 2.28 1.93
C ALA A 70 4.10 2.29 0.42
N MET A 71 5.37 2.29 0.04
CA MET A 71 5.78 2.24 -1.35
C MET A 71 5.76 0.81 -1.87
N ILE A 72 5.18 0.64 -3.05
CA ILE A 72 5.32 -0.59 -3.81
C ILE A 72 6.68 -0.56 -4.51
N LYS A 73 7.70 -1.15 -3.88
CA LYS A 73 9.06 -1.20 -4.43
C LYS A 73 9.09 -2.12 -5.64
N MET A 74 9.52 -1.64 -6.81
CA MET A 74 9.39 -2.39 -8.06
C MET A 74 10.62 -2.45 -8.93
N ASN A 75 10.80 -3.64 -9.51
CA ASN A 75 11.57 -3.89 -10.72
C ASN A 75 10.59 -3.96 -11.91
N GLY A 76 10.17 -2.79 -12.44
CA GLY A 76 9.73 -2.63 -13.85
C GLY A 76 8.28 -2.93 -14.28
N GLY A 77 7.22 -2.48 -13.58
CA GLY A 77 5.84 -2.77 -14.04
C GLY A 77 4.73 -1.73 -13.83
N HIS A 78 4.54 -1.20 -12.62
CA HIS A 78 3.51 -0.18 -12.32
C HIS A 78 4.17 1.10 -11.83
N TYR A 79 4.01 2.15 -12.61
CA TYR A 79 4.46 3.48 -12.28
C TYR A 79 3.28 4.41 -12.41
N LEU A 80 3.25 5.42 -11.56
CA LEU A 80 2.41 6.58 -11.79
C LEU A 80 3.13 7.48 -12.78
N LEU A 81 2.45 7.88 -13.85
CA LEU A 81 2.91 8.98 -14.69
C LEU A 81 2.49 10.28 -14.00
N ARG A 82 3.48 11.07 -13.59
CA ARG A 82 3.33 12.41 -13.04
C ARG A 82 4.39 13.30 -13.68
N ASP A 83 3.99 14.43 -14.22
CA ASP A 83 4.89 15.41 -14.85
C ASP A 83 5.81 14.77 -15.91
N GLY A 84 5.27 13.83 -16.70
CA GLY A 84 6.01 13.07 -17.71
C GLY A 84 7.03 12.06 -17.17
N ARG A 85 7.14 11.89 -15.84
CA ARG A 85 8.09 10.98 -15.18
C ARG A 85 7.38 9.78 -14.56
N ARG A 86 8.07 8.64 -14.59
CA ARG A 86 7.64 7.42 -13.90
C ARG A 86 7.97 7.55 -12.41
N LYS A 87 6.96 7.51 -11.56
CA LYS A 87 7.07 7.54 -10.10
C LYS A 87 6.59 6.23 -9.50
N CYS A 88 7.19 5.80 -8.40
CA CYS A 88 6.74 4.59 -7.69
C CYS A 88 5.39 4.86 -7.01
N PRO A 89 4.40 3.96 -7.18
CA PRO A 89 3.13 4.07 -6.49
C PRO A 89 3.30 3.76 -5.00
N CYS A 90 2.58 4.51 -4.20
CA CYS A 90 2.40 4.33 -2.78
C CYS A 90 0.92 4.12 -2.49
N ILE A 91 0.63 3.21 -1.56
CA ILE A 91 -0.73 2.82 -1.18
C ILE A 91 -0.92 2.97 0.32
N PRO A 92 -2.17 3.18 0.79
CA PRO A 92 -2.46 3.20 2.21
C PRO A 92 -2.12 1.85 2.85
N VAL A 93 -1.63 1.89 4.08
CA VAL A 93 -1.38 0.71 4.90
C VAL A 93 -1.97 0.91 6.30
N PHE A 94 -2.33 -0.20 6.93
CA PHE A 94 -3.09 -0.18 8.18
C PHE A 94 -2.38 -1.04 9.21
N TYR A 95 -2.21 -0.49 10.40
CA TYR A 95 -1.65 -1.26 11.49
C TYR A 95 -2.62 -2.39 11.87
N ARG A 96 -2.11 -3.62 11.95
CA ARG A 96 -2.84 -4.78 12.44
C ARG A 96 -1.93 -5.61 13.32
N ASN A 97 -2.47 -6.11 14.43
CA ASN A 97 -1.77 -7.10 15.21
C ASN A 97 -1.73 -8.41 14.42
N ARG A 98 -0.52 -8.92 14.17
CA ARG A 98 -0.33 -10.33 13.78
C ARG A 98 -0.69 -11.19 14.99
N ARG A 99 -1.99 -11.39 15.26
CA ARG A 99 -2.36 -12.52 16.11
C ARG A 99 -1.81 -13.77 15.44
N PRO A 100 -1.02 -14.61 16.14
CA PRO A 100 -0.78 -15.96 15.66
C PRO A 100 -2.16 -16.57 15.40
N LEU A 101 -2.37 -17.15 14.22
CA LEU A 101 -3.49 -18.05 14.04
C LEU A 101 -3.29 -19.16 15.08
N ALA A 102 -4.19 -19.20 16.07
CA ALA A 102 -4.26 -20.29 17.04
C ALA A 102 -4.65 -21.60 16.33
#